data_AF-A0A1I1DBW9-F1
#
_entry.id   AF-A0A1I1DBW9-F1
#
_cell.length_a   1.000
_cell.length_b   1.000
_cell.length_c   1.000
_cell.angle_alpha   90.00
_cell.angle_beta   90.00
_cell.angle_gamma   90.00
#
_symmetry.space_group_name_H-M   'P 1'
#
loop_
_entity.id
_entity.type
_entity.pdbx_description
1 polymer ?
#
loop_
_entity_poly.entity_id
_entity_poly.type
_entity_poly.pdbx_seq_one_letter_code
_entity_poly.pdbx_strand_id
1 'polypeptide(L)'
;MSSPPEPDSPTTTAFEILADARRRRLLEVLLDREADGVALSTLATEIATRERGQQIVADEQCSRVRVSLIHVHAPMLADAGVVVRGSSGGERTLSRTDHPLFETPWIRTLLDGDGSLEADRLDGTLEVLAPPRRRTICEVLATRRGAVPVQDLAAMVAAREGDRRLVDVSSDECSAIATDLVHADLPALGEHDLVAYDRADGTAAIATDADLWRADWVAESPLGAIPDRLGHLDAREEHERRRDASEDRGCVASDDRATPCWTIQGAENVVEHGYELADDATEELVVTVPDDGMLRGRYLERWRAAVDRGVDVYVGSRSEQVRETVRAAVPGAIVCEPRLDWLNFPTDRVGHGRLVFADRERAMLVSVADRGVDATAEPRTMAITGTGGDDPLVALLREHLGPRLDRLAENHCDDGMETGDEGTTPLPL
;
A
#
# COMPACT_ATOMS: atom_id res chain seq x y z
N MET A 1 6.62 10.75 23.39
CA MET A 1 6.09 12.13 23.38
C MET A 1 5.43 12.30 22.03
N SER A 2 4.10 12.40 22.00
CA SER A 2 3.36 12.56 20.75
C SER A 2 3.80 13.85 20.07
N SER A 3 4.26 13.73 18.82
CA SER A 3 4.41 14.88 17.94
C SER A 3 3.08 15.65 17.91
N PRO A 4 3.11 17.00 17.89
CA PRO A 4 1.88 17.75 17.63
C PRO A 4 1.31 17.31 16.27
N PRO A 5 -0.02 17.22 16.12
CA PRO A 5 -0.59 16.97 14.80
C PRO A 5 -0.08 18.08 13.87
N GLU A 6 0.51 17.68 12.74
CA GLU A 6 0.73 18.62 11.64
C GLU A 6 -0.62 19.32 11.36
N PRO A 7 -0.61 20.62 11.02
CA PRO A 7 -1.85 21.32 10.70
C PRO A 7 -2.59 20.49 9.65
N ASP A 8 -3.82 20.08 9.97
CA ASP A 8 -4.64 19.24 9.11
C ASP A 8 -4.58 19.80 7.69
N SER A 9 -4.06 19.01 6.75
CA SER A 9 -3.96 19.39 5.35
C SER A 9 -5.33 19.88 4.89
N PRO A 10 -5.44 20.95 4.07
CA PRO A 10 -6.73 21.48 3.61
C PRO A 10 -7.66 20.39 3.03
N THR A 11 -7.07 19.32 2.48
CA THR A 11 -7.77 18.10 2.07
C THR A 11 -8.47 17.39 3.23
N THR A 12 -7.79 17.11 4.34
CA THR A 12 -8.38 16.45 5.52
C THR A 12 -9.58 17.25 6.02
N THR A 13 -9.40 18.56 6.21
CA THR A 13 -10.48 19.47 6.61
C THR A 13 -11.66 19.44 5.63
N ALA A 14 -11.40 19.39 4.32
CA ALA A 14 -12.46 19.29 3.31
C ALA A 14 -13.27 17.98 3.46
N PHE A 15 -12.61 16.83 3.60
CA PHE A 15 -13.30 15.55 3.84
C PHE A 15 -14.11 15.57 5.13
N GLU A 16 -13.56 16.09 6.24
CA GLU A 16 -14.27 16.22 7.51
C GLU A 16 -15.50 17.12 7.39
N ILE A 17 -15.37 18.29 6.76
CA ILE A 17 -16.49 19.20 6.55
C ILE A 17 -17.56 18.57 5.67
N LEU A 18 -17.17 17.88 4.61
CA LEU A 18 -18.09 17.31 3.65
C LEU A 18 -18.68 15.97 4.09
N ALA A 19 -18.18 15.35 5.18
CA ALA A 19 -18.66 14.05 5.65
C ALA A 19 -20.12 14.03 6.13
N ASP A 20 -20.76 15.16 6.39
CA ASP A 20 -22.14 15.19 6.87
C ASP A 20 -23.07 15.81 5.84
N ALA A 21 -24.14 15.09 5.51
CA ALA A 21 -25.11 15.52 4.52
C ALA A 21 -25.74 16.90 4.83
N ARG A 22 -25.91 17.27 6.10
CA ARG A 22 -26.39 18.62 6.48
C ARG A 22 -25.39 19.70 6.17
N ARG A 23 -24.10 19.43 6.38
CA ARG A 23 -23.04 20.39 6.03
C ARG A 23 -22.95 20.56 4.53
N ARG A 24 -22.99 19.47 3.75
CA ARG A 24 -23.04 19.54 2.28
C ARG A 24 -24.23 20.36 1.79
N ARG A 25 -25.44 20.07 2.27
CA ARG A 25 -26.67 20.84 1.92
C ARG A 25 -26.59 22.31 2.33
N LEU A 26 -26.03 22.60 3.51
CA LEU A 26 -25.81 23.99 3.94
C LEU A 26 -24.86 24.72 2.98
N LEU A 27 -23.75 24.08 2.59
CA LEU A 27 -22.77 24.65 1.67
C LEU A 27 -23.35 24.83 0.25
N GLU A 28 -24.13 23.86 -0.23
CA GLU A 28 -24.90 23.95 -1.48
C GLU A 28 -25.83 25.18 -1.47
N VAL A 29 -26.65 25.36 -0.41
CA VAL A 29 -27.52 26.54 -0.29
C VAL A 29 -26.72 27.85 -0.23
N LEU A 30 -25.56 27.86 0.42
CA LEU A 30 -24.71 29.05 0.49
C LEU A 30 -23.96 29.33 -0.82
N LEU A 31 -23.70 28.31 -1.64
CA LEU A 31 -23.14 28.45 -2.99
C LEU A 31 -24.16 29.08 -3.94
N ASP A 32 -25.42 28.64 -3.87
CA ASP A 32 -26.54 29.16 -4.67
C ASP A 32 -26.89 30.62 -4.37
N ARG A 33 -26.56 31.11 -3.17
CA ARG A 33 -26.96 32.44 -2.68
C ARG A 33 -25.79 33.42 -2.72
N GLU A 34 -26.05 34.64 -3.19
CA GLU A 34 -25.05 35.73 -3.18
C GLU A 34 -24.57 36.07 -1.76
N ALA A 35 -23.46 36.82 -1.65
CA ALA A 35 -22.67 37.04 -0.44
C ALA A 35 -23.41 37.67 0.78
N ASP A 36 -24.69 38.01 0.65
CA ASP A 36 -25.51 38.49 1.75
C ASP A 36 -25.83 37.36 2.73
N GLY A 37 -25.55 37.58 4.01
CA GLY A 37 -25.74 36.58 5.05
C GLY A 37 -27.18 36.04 5.11
N VAL A 38 -27.34 34.73 4.99
CA VAL A 38 -28.63 34.03 5.00
C VAL A 38 -29.05 33.71 6.44
N ALA A 39 -30.30 34.01 6.79
CA ALA A 39 -30.86 33.69 8.10
C ALA A 39 -30.86 32.18 8.39
N LEU A 40 -30.48 31.80 9.63
CA LEU A 40 -30.44 30.40 10.04
C LEU A 40 -31.82 29.72 10.02
N SER A 41 -32.92 30.46 10.19
CA SER A 41 -34.28 29.90 10.03
C SER A 41 -34.59 29.52 8.58
N THR A 42 -34.19 30.35 7.62
CA THR A 42 -34.29 30.09 6.19
C THR A 42 -33.46 28.87 5.80
N LEU A 43 -32.20 28.83 6.26
CA LEU A 43 -31.31 27.68 6.02
C LEU A 43 -31.87 26.40 6.63
N ALA A 44 -32.40 26.46 7.86
CA ALA A 44 -32.99 25.29 8.49
C ALA A 44 -34.23 24.76 7.76
N THR A 45 -35.05 25.67 7.21
CA THR A 45 -36.23 25.30 6.43
C THR A 45 -35.82 24.64 5.11
N GLU A 46 -34.87 25.23 4.38
CA GLU A 46 -34.37 24.70 3.10
C GLU A 46 -33.66 23.35 3.26
N ILE A 47 -32.87 23.18 4.32
CA ILE A 47 -32.23 21.89 4.60
C ILE A 47 -33.28 20.86 5.01
N ALA A 48 -34.27 21.21 5.83
CA ALA A 48 -35.34 20.29 6.22
C ALA A 48 -36.19 19.82 5.03
N THR A 49 -36.50 20.71 4.07
CA THR A 49 -37.25 20.34 2.87
C THR A 49 -36.44 19.39 1.99
N ARG A 50 -35.15 19.67 1.76
CA ARG A 50 -34.23 18.81 0.99
C ARG A 50 -33.99 17.46 1.66
N GLU A 51 -33.81 17.42 2.98
CA GLU A 51 -33.65 16.18 3.76
C GLU A 51 -34.80 15.20 3.58
N ARG A 52 -36.03 15.70 3.40
CA ARG A 52 -37.23 14.89 3.32
C ARG A 52 -37.74 14.70 1.89
N GLY A 53 -37.19 15.43 0.92
CA GLY A 53 -37.76 15.50 -0.43
C GLY A 53 -39.19 16.07 -0.42
N GLN A 54 -39.51 16.95 0.53
CA GLN A 54 -40.86 17.50 0.72
C GLN A 54 -40.84 19.02 0.70
N GLN A 55 -41.80 19.64 0.01
CA GLN A 55 -41.90 21.11 -0.09
C GLN A 55 -42.42 21.77 1.20
N ILE A 56 -43.12 21.02 2.05
CA ILE A 56 -43.70 21.51 3.30
C ILE A 56 -43.24 20.58 4.43
N VAL A 57 -42.60 21.16 5.44
CA VAL A 57 -42.04 20.48 6.61
C VAL A 57 -42.64 21.08 7.88
N ALA A 58 -42.70 20.28 8.95
CA ALA A 58 -43.26 20.73 10.23
C ALA A 58 -42.31 21.67 10.98
N ASP A 59 -42.85 22.63 11.73
CA ASP A 59 -42.06 23.59 12.53
C ASP A 59 -41.08 22.91 13.51
N GLU A 60 -41.46 21.76 14.06
CA GLU A 60 -40.59 20.96 14.93
C GLU A 60 -39.33 20.48 14.20
N GLN A 61 -39.47 20.08 12.93
CA GLN A 61 -38.37 19.59 12.10
C GLN A 61 -37.41 20.74 11.75
N CYS A 62 -37.94 21.88 11.30
CA CYS A 62 -37.16 23.09 11.08
C CYS A 62 -36.43 23.52 12.36
N SER A 63 -37.10 23.44 13.51
CA SER A 63 -36.49 23.77 14.80
C SER A 63 -35.35 22.82 15.15
N ARG A 64 -35.49 21.52 14.89
CA ARG A 64 -34.46 20.51 15.14
C ARG A 64 -33.22 20.73 14.26
N VAL A 65 -33.42 20.99 12.96
CA VAL A 65 -32.32 21.34 12.04
C VAL A 65 -31.66 22.64 12.48
N ARG A 66 -32.43 23.67 12.83
CA ARG A 66 -31.89 24.96 13.30
C ARG A 66 -31.02 24.81 14.55
N VAL A 67 -31.42 23.97 15.51
CA VAL A 67 -30.59 23.65 16.70
C VAL A 67 -29.27 23.01 16.27
N SER A 68 -29.30 22.03 15.37
CA SER A 68 -28.09 21.40 14.82
C SER A 68 -27.16 22.40 14.12
N LEU A 69 -27.73 23.29 13.30
CA LEU A 69 -26.97 24.35 12.63
C LEU A 69 -26.29 25.28 13.64
N ILE A 70 -27.01 25.73 14.68
CA ILE A 70 -26.49 26.67 15.67
C ILE A 70 -25.37 26.06 16.52
N HIS A 71 -25.55 24.81 16.95
CA HIS A 71 -24.72 24.21 17.99
C HIS A 71 -23.62 23.30 17.45
N VAL A 72 -23.76 22.77 16.25
CA VAL A 72 -22.82 21.80 15.66
C VAL A 72 -22.23 22.34 14.36
N HIS A 73 -23.04 22.52 13.33
CA HIS A 73 -22.52 22.73 11.97
C HIS A 73 -21.94 24.13 11.75
N ALA A 74 -22.62 25.20 12.20
CA ALA A 74 -22.13 26.56 11.99
C ALA A 74 -20.87 26.89 12.79
N PRO A 75 -20.73 26.49 14.07
CA PRO A 75 -19.47 26.62 14.79
C PRO A 75 -18.33 25.92 14.05
N MET A 76 -18.52 24.66 13.67
CA MET A 76 -17.48 23.86 13.00
C MET A 76 -17.04 24.47 11.66
N LEU A 77 -17.99 24.92 10.83
CA LEU A 77 -17.68 25.57 9.56
C LEU A 77 -17.02 26.95 9.75
N ALA A 78 -17.36 27.67 10.82
CA ALA A 78 -16.75 28.96 11.12
C ALA A 78 -15.32 28.80 11.66
N ASP A 79 -15.08 27.78 12.48
CA ASP A 79 -13.75 27.45 13.00
C ASP A 79 -12.81 27.00 11.88
N ALA A 80 -13.35 26.31 10.86
CA ALA A 80 -12.63 26.00 9.63
C ALA A 80 -12.53 27.18 8.64
N GLY A 81 -13.10 28.34 8.95
CA GLY A 81 -13.03 29.54 8.09
C GLY A 81 -13.86 29.48 6.81
N VAL A 82 -14.77 28.50 6.67
CA VAL A 82 -15.61 28.32 5.48
C VAL A 82 -16.84 29.25 5.49
N VAL A 83 -17.32 29.62 6.68
CA VAL A 83 -18.47 30.54 6.83
C VAL A 83 -18.21 31.60 7.89
N VAL A 84 -18.84 32.76 7.74
CA VAL A 84 -18.87 33.80 8.77
C VAL A 84 -20.25 33.80 9.44
N ARG A 85 -20.24 33.85 10.76
CA ARG A 85 -21.45 34.02 11.57
C ARG A 85 -21.74 35.50 11.75
N GLY A 86 -22.93 35.92 11.34
CA GLY A 86 -23.43 37.28 11.49
C GLY A 86 -24.70 37.35 12.34
N SER A 87 -25.18 38.57 12.52
CA SER A 87 -26.49 38.84 13.09
C SER A 87 -27.14 40.00 12.34
N SER A 88 -28.29 39.76 11.73
CA SER A 88 -29.07 40.78 11.02
C SER A 88 -30.48 40.83 11.61
N GLY A 89 -30.92 42.01 12.05
CA GLY A 89 -32.26 42.18 12.63
C GLY A 89 -32.53 41.36 13.91
N GLY A 90 -31.49 40.94 14.63
CA GLY A 90 -31.60 40.06 15.81
C GLY A 90 -31.63 38.56 15.49
N GLU A 91 -31.59 38.18 14.21
CA GLU A 91 -31.48 36.81 13.76
C GLU A 91 -30.04 36.47 13.38
N ARG A 92 -29.61 35.25 13.72
CA ARG A 92 -28.28 34.72 13.36
C ARG A 92 -28.24 34.41 11.87
N THR A 93 -27.23 34.91 11.18
CA THR A 93 -27.02 34.71 9.75
C THR A 93 -25.70 33.95 9.48
N LEU A 94 -25.61 33.28 8.33
CA LEU A 94 -24.39 32.70 7.80
C LEU A 94 -24.11 33.23 6.40
N SER A 95 -22.86 33.63 6.14
CA SER A 95 -22.37 33.96 4.81
C SER A 95 -21.15 33.11 4.47
N ARG A 96 -20.98 32.75 3.20
CA ARG A 96 -19.74 32.10 2.74
C ARG A 96 -18.55 33.07 2.84
N THR A 97 -17.36 32.51 3.00
CA THR A 97 -16.08 33.22 2.80
C THR A 97 -15.53 32.91 1.40
N ASP A 98 -14.43 33.57 1.02
CA ASP A 98 -13.65 33.24 -0.19
C ASP A 98 -12.77 31.99 0.02
N HIS A 99 -13.25 31.00 0.78
CA HIS A 99 -12.47 29.82 1.16
C HIS A 99 -12.16 28.94 -0.07
N PRO A 100 -10.91 28.43 -0.22
CA PRO A 100 -10.51 27.62 -1.38
C PRO A 100 -11.38 26.38 -1.66
N LEU A 101 -12.06 25.87 -0.63
CA LEU A 101 -13.04 24.78 -0.71
C LEU A 101 -14.08 25.04 -1.82
N PHE A 102 -14.57 26.28 -1.95
CA PHE A 102 -15.59 26.61 -2.96
C PHE A 102 -15.05 26.73 -4.38
N GLU A 103 -13.73 26.86 -4.55
CA GLU A 103 -13.06 26.91 -5.86
C GLU A 103 -12.54 25.53 -6.31
N THR A 104 -12.62 24.53 -5.45
CA THR A 104 -12.08 23.20 -5.72
C THR A 104 -13.05 22.39 -6.59
N PRO A 105 -12.65 21.92 -7.79
CA PRO A 105 -13.56 21.28 -8.76
C PRO A 105 -14.35 20.10 -8.21
N TRP A 106 -13.67 19.11 -7.60
CA TRP A 106 -14.35 17.92 -7.07
C TRP A 106 -15.38 18.23 -5.98
N ILE A 107 -15.20 19.34 -5.26
CA ILE A 107 -16.13 19.77 -4.21
C ILE A 107 -17.40 20.35 -4.84
N ARG A 108 -17.27 21.12 -5.93
CA ARG A 108 -18.44 21.58 -6.70
C ARG A 108 -19.18 20.39 -7.28
N THR A 109 -18.47 19.47 -7.94
CA THR A 109 -19.05 18.24 -8.50
C THR A 109 -19.75 17.39 -7.43
N LEU A 110 -19.18 17.29 -6.22
CA LEU A 110 -19.78 16.59 -5.09
C LEU A 110 -21.04 17.30 -4.54
N LEU A 111 -21.01 18.63 -4.46
CA LEU A 111 -22.13 19.43 -3.92
C LEU A 111 -23.27 19.60 -4.93
N ASP A 112 -22.97 19.68 -6.22
CA ASP A 112 -23.95 19.76 -7.31
C ASP A 112 -24.76 18.45 -7.47
N GLY A 113 -24.21 17.35 -6.95
CA GLY A 113 -24.94 16.10 -6.75
C GLY A 113 -25.30 15.37 -8.04
N ASP A 114 -24.38 14.55 -8.54
CA ASP A 114 -24.77 13.32 -9.23
C ASP A 114 -24.91 12.21 -8.18
N GLY A 115 -26.12 11.65 -8.06
CA GLY A 115 -26.52 10.64 -7.08
C GLY A 115 -25.87 9.27 -7.26
N SER A 116 -24.55 9.22 -7.47
CA SER A 116 -23.78 7.98 -7.59
C SER A 116 -23.72 7.17 -6.30
N LEU A 117 -23.90 7.81 -5.13
CA LEU A 117 -23.90 7.15 -3.81
C LEU A 117 -25.11 7.57 -2.97
N GLU A 118 -25.67 6.62 -2.21
CA GLU A 118 -26.66 6.93 -1.18
C GLU A 118 -26.07 7.87 -0.12
N ALA A 119 -26.85 8.85 0.35
CA ALA A 119 -26.36 9.92 1.21
C ALA A 119 -25.69 9.40 2.50
N ASP A 120 -26.29 8.41 3.16
CA ASP A 120 -25.74 7.83 4.39
C ASP A 120 -24.44 7.05 4.13
N ARG A 121 -24.33 6.40 2.97
CA ARG A 121 -23.10 5.70 2.55
C ARG A 121 -21.99 6.70 2.24
N LEU A 122 -22.31 7.78 1.54
CA LEU A 122 -21.38 8.86 1.24
C LEU A 122 -20.86 9.53 2.51
N ASP A 123 -21.73 9.76 3.51
CA ASP A 123 -21.34 10.35 4.79
C ASP A 123 -20.24 9.53 5.46
N GLY A 124 -20.49 8.24 5.65
CA GLY A 124 -19.53 7.32 6.27
C GLY A 124 -18.25 7.15 5.44
N THR A 125 -18.35 7.07 4.10
CA THR A 125 -17.18 6.97 3.23
C THR A 125 -16.28 8.20 3.32
N LEU A 126 -16.85 9.42 3.33
CA LEU A 126 -16.08 10.67 3.46
C LEU A 126 -15.46 10.80 4.86
N GLU A 127 -16.19 10.41 5.91
CA GLU A 127 -15.67 10.38 7.28
C GLU A 127 -14.48 9.41 7.40
N VAL A 128 -14.62 8.20 6.86
CA VAL A 128 -13.54 7.21 6.89
C VAL A 128 -12.35 7.64 6.06
N LEU A 129 -12.54 8.37 4.96
CA LEU A 129 -11.44 8.88 4.14
C LEU A 129 -10.88 10.22 4.61
N ALA A 130 -11.39 10.80 5.70
CA ALA A 130 -10.88 12.06 6.26
C ALA A 130 -9.42 11.98 6.77
N PRO A 131 -8.97 10.90 7.43
CA PRO A 131 -7.57 10.75 7.79
C PRO A 131 -6.66 10.56 6.55
N PRO A 132 -5.50 11.24 6.48
CA PRO A 132 -4.58 11.13 5.35
C PRO A 132 -4.05 9.70 5.16
N ARG A 133 -3.73 9.00 6.26
CA ARG A 133 -3.27 7.61 6.26
C ARG A 133 -4.21 6.68 5.51
N ARG A 134 -5.52 6.82 5.70
CA ARG A 134 -6.54 5.97 5.05
C ARG A 134 -6.61 6.19 3.54
N ARG A 135 -6.44 7.43 3.08
CA ARG A 135 -6.28 7.72 1.65
C ARG A 135 -4.99 7.10 1.09
N THR A 136 -3.89 7.24 1.82
CA THR A 136 -2.60 6.63 1.46
C THR A 136 -2.70 5.10 1.34
N ILE A 137 -3.41 4.44 2.26
CA ILE A 137 -3.67 2.99 2.20
C ILE A 137 -4.37 2.61 0.89
N CYS A 138 -5.46 3.31 0.55
CA CYS A 138 -6.18 3.06 -0.70
C CYS A 138 -5.29 3.31 -1.93
N GLU A 139 -4.50 4.39 -1.94
CA GLU A 139 -3.55 4.68 -3.02
C GLU A 139 -2.51 3.57 -3.20
N VAL A 140 -1.93 3.10 -2.10
CA VAL A 140 -0.91 2.04 -2.10
C VAL A 140 -1.53 0.74 -2.59
N LEU A 141 -2.68 0.33 -2.06
CA LEU A 141 -3.36 -0.89 -2.46
C LEU A 141 -3.79 -0.85 -3.94
N ALA A 142 -4.21 0.31 -4.45
CA ALA A 142 -4.55 0.49 -5.87
C ALA A 142 -3.36 0.30 -6.83
N THR A 143 -2.12 0.35 -6.34
CA THR A 143 -0.93 0.04 -7.16
C THR A 143 -0.57 -1.45 -7.19
N ARG A 144 -1.24 -2.28 -6.38
CA ARG A 144 -0.90 -3.69 -6.20
C ARG A 144 -1.97 -4.60 -6.78
N ARG A 145 -1.54 -5.80 -7.19
CA ARG A 145 -2.45 -6.85 -7.67
C ARG A 145 -2.98 -7.62 -6.49
N GLY A 146 -4.28 -7.45 -6.24
CA GLY A 146 -5.01 -7.93 -5.08
C GLY A 146 -4.39 -7.46 -3.75
N ALA A 147 -4.52 -8.24 -2.69
CA ALA A 147 -3.39 -9.10 -2.52
C ALA A 147 -2.39 -8.93 -1.34
N VAL A 148 -2.44 -7.93 -0.47
CA VAL A 148 -1.21 -7.48 0.24
C VAL A 148 -1.15 -7.86 1.73
N PRO A 149 -0.05 -8.42 2.24
CA PRO A 149 0.17 -8.60 3.68
C PRO A 149 0.16 -7.30 4.46
N VAL A 150 -0.38 -7.32 5.67
CA VAL A 150 -0.45 -6.10 6.50
C VAL A 150 0.93 -5.54 6.83
N GLN A 151 1.95 -6.39 7.03
CA GLN A 151 3.31 -5.92 7.32
C GLN A 151 3.94 -5.20 6.13
N ASP A 152 3.79 -5.76 4.93
CA ASP A 152 4.27 -5.12 3.71
C ASP A 152 3.48 -3.82 3.41
N LEU A 153 2.17 -3.82 3.69
CA LEU A 153 1.34 -2.63 3.59
C LEU A 153 1.79 -1.53 4.55
N ALA A 154 2.10 -1.87 5.81
CA ALA A 154 2.60 -0.93 6.80
C ALA A 154 3.89 -0.25 6.33
N ALA A 155 4.82 -1.02 5.76
CA ALA A 155 6.05 -0.52 5.16
C ALA A 155 5.80 0.50 4.05
N MET A 156 4.92 0.14 3.12
CA MET A 156 4.57 1.00 1.98
C MET A 156 3.89 2.28 2.42
N VAL A 157 2.99 2.20 3.39
CA VAL A 157 2.35 3.39 3.97
C VAL A 157 3.37 4.26 4.68
N ALA A 158 4.25 3.69 5.51
CA ALA A 158 5.30 4.43 6.22
C ALA A 158 6.31 5.13 5.30
N ALA A 159 6.68 4.47 4.20
CA ALA A 159 7.55 5.04 3.18
C ALA A 159 6.87 6.20 2.45
N ARG A 160 5.58 6.02 2.12
CA ARG A 160 4.79 7.00 1.38
C ARG A 160 4.45 8.23 2.23
N GLU A 161 4.13 8.05 3.50
CA GLU A 161 3.88 9.14 4.45
C GLU A 161 5.15 9.95 4.76
N GLY A 162 6.30 9.26 4.86
CA GLY A 162 7.59 9.90 5.12
C GLY A 162 8.34 10.39 3.88
N ASP A 163 7.73 10.32 2.68
CA ASP A 163 8.34 10.60 1.37
C ASP A 163 9.78 10.06 1.23
N ARG A 164 9.96 8.80 1.60
CA ARG A 164 11.27 8.11 1.61
C ARG A 164 11.17 6.76 0.94
N ARG A 165 12.33 6.13 0.73
CA ARG A 165 12.36 4.79 0.16
C ARG A 165 11.90 3.80 1.22
N LEU A 166 11.28 2.70 0.78
CA LEU A 166 10.87 1.58 1.64
C LEU A 166 11.98 1.06 2.57
N VAL A 167 13.22 1.15 2.08
CA VAL A 167 14.44 0.64 2.73
C VAL A 167 14.98 1.56 3.81
N ASP A 168 14.40 2.76 3.94
CA ASP A 168 14.72 3.74 4.97
C ASP A 168 13.67 3.74 6.09
N VAL A 169 12.72 2.79 6.04
CA VAL A 169 11.66 2.63 7.05
C VAL A 169 12.14 1.71 8.16
N SER A 170 12.06 2.18 9.40
CA SER A 170 12.46 1.37 10.56
C SER A 170 11.44 0.26 10.88
N SER A 171 11.93 -0.84 11.45
CA SER A 171 11.07 -1.96 11.89
C SER A 171 10.07 -1.55 12.98
N ASP A 172 10.45 -0.65 13.88
CA ASP A 172 9.60 -0.20 14.99
C ASP A 172 8.43 0.62 14.47
N GLU A 173 8.70 1.48 13.48
CA GLU A 173 7.68 2.29 12.82
C GLU A 173 6.70 1.42 12.01
N CYS A 174 7.20 0.45 11.24
CA CYS A 174 6.36 -0.52 10.55
C CYS A 174 5.45 -1.28 11.53
N SER A 175 5.97 -1.69 12.68
CA SER A 175 5.21 -2.44 13.67
C SER A 175 4.10 -1.60 14.31
N ALA A 176 4.39 -0.32 14.58
CA ALA A 176 3.39 0.63 15.08
C ALA A 176 2.26 0.82 14.05
N ILE A 177 2.63 1.09 12.79
CA ILE A 177 1.65 1.30 11.72
C ILE A 177 0.85 0.01 11.46
N ALA A 178 1.49 -1.16 11.43
CA ALA A 178 0.79 -2.43 11.27
C ALA A 178 -0.27 -2.67 12.37
N THR A 179 0.02 -2.24 13.60
CA THR A 179 -0.95 -2.31 14.70
C THR A 179 -2.17 -1.43 14.41
N ASP A 180 -1.95 -0.17 14.00
CA ASP A 180 -3.05 0.73 13.65
C ASP A 180 -3.86 0.23 12.44
N LEU A 181 -3.19 -0.35 11.45
CA LEU A 181 -3.84 -0.98 10.29
C LEU A 181 -4.81 -2.09 10.70
N VAL A 182 -4.38 -3.03 11.55
CA VAL A 182 -5.21 -4.18 11.98
C VAL A 182 -6.38 -3.78 12.87
N HIS A 183 -6.17 -2.76 13.70
CA HIS A 183 -7.11 -2.43 14.79
C HIS A 183 -8.03 -1.25 14.47
N ALA A 184 -7.65 -0.35 13.56
CA ALA A 184 -8.40 0.87 13.28
C ALA A 184 -8.64 1.09 11.78
N ASP A 185 -7.61 1.11 10.95
CA ASP A 185 -7.74 1.60 9.58
C ASP A 185 -8.38 0.59 8.62
N LEU A 186 -7.88 -0.65 8.57
CA LEU A 186 -8.41 -1.67 7.66
C LEU A 186 -9.84 -2.10 8.04
N PRO A 187 -10.20 -2.27 9.32
CA PRO A 187 -11.60 -2.50 9.69
C PRO A 187 -12.52 -1.36 9.27
N ALA A 188 -12.14 -0.10 9.50
CA ALA A 188 -12.95 1.05 9.11
C ALA A 188 -13.10 1.17 7.59
N LEU A 189 -12.03 0.94 6.83
CA LEU A 189 -12.09 0.93 5.35
C LEU A 189 -12.93 -0.23 4.82
N GLY A 190 -12.87 -1.39 5.47
CA GLY A 190 -13.65 -2.57 5.10
C GLY A 190 -15.14 -2.43 5.38
N GLU A 191 -15.54 -1.72 6.44
CA GLU A 191 -16.96 -1.45 6.74
C GLU A 191 -17.67 -0.64 5.62
N HIS A 192 -16.91 0.13 4.85
CA HIS A 192 -17.42 0.90 3.70
C HIS A 192 -17.12 0.26 2.34
N ASP A 193 -16.73 -1.02 2.31
CA ASP A 193 -16.36 -1.77 1.12
C ASP A 193 -15.25 -1.11 0.28
N LEU A 194 -14.34 -0.35 0.91
CA LEU A 194 -13.21 0.27 0.19
C LEU A 194 -12.02 -0.67 0.07
N VAL A 195 -11.89 -1.58 1.02
CA VAL A 195 -10.80 -2.56 1.12
C VAL A 195 -11.36 -3.90 1.57
N ALA A 196 -10.98 -4.98 0.90
CA ALA A 196 -11.21 -6.33 1.37
C ALA A 196 -10.10 -6.70 2.36
N TYR A 197 -10.42 -6.73 3.66
CA TYR A 197 -9.50 -7.09 4.72
C TYR A 197 -9.78 -8.49 5.26
N ASP A 198 -8.82 -9.40 5.10
CA ASP A 198 -8.84 -10.73 5.72
C ASP A 198 -8.02 -10.70 7.01
N ARG A 199 -8.72 -10.79 8.14
CA ARG A 199 -8.11 -10.81 9.47
C ARG A 199 -7.41 -12.13 9.79
N ALA A 200 -7.85 -13.24 9.21
CA ALA A 200 -7.27 -14.55 9.47
C ALA A 200 -5.91 -14.69 8.77
N ASP A 201 -5.86 -14.27 7.50
CA ASP A 201 -4.63 -14.31 6.70
C ASP A 201 -3.75 -13.07 6.91
N GLY A 202 -4.27 -12.02 7.56
CA GLY A 202 -3.52 -10.79 7.79
C GLY A 202 -3.19 -10.06 6.49
N THR A 203 -4.17 -9.98 5.59
CA THR A 203 -3.99 -9.40 4.25
C THR A 203 -5.11 -8.42 3.89
N ALA A 204 -4.79 -7.45 3.04
CA ALA A 204 -5.70 -6.42 2.56
C ALA A 204 -5.58 -6.25 1.04
N ALA A 205 -6.71 -6.03 0.37
CA ALA A 205 -6.77 -5.72 -1.05
C ALA A 205 -7.69 -4.52 -1.28
N ILE A 206 -7.40 -3.69 -2.28
CA ILE A 206 -8.36 -2.66 -2.70
C ILE A 206 -9.62 -3.35 -3.23
N ALA A 207 -10.80 -2.88 -2.82
CA ALA A 207 -12.05 -3.33 -3.40
C ALA A 207 -12.25 -2.61 -4.75
N THR A 208 -11.98 -3.29 -5.85
CA THR A 208 -12.00 -2.68 -7.19
C THR A 208 -13.41 -2.33 -7.67
N ASP A 209 -14.42 -2.97 -7.08
CA ASP A 209 -15.82 -2.85 -7.44
C ASP A 209 -16.61 -1.85 -6.59
N ALA A 210 -15.96 -1.17 -5.64
CA ALA A 210 -16.62 -0.20 -4.78
C ALA A 210 -17.27 0.93 -5.58
N ASP A 211 -18.51 1.27 -5.25
CA ASP A 211 -19.29 2.31 -5.94
C ASP A 211 -18.59 3.68 -5.90
N LEU A 212 -17.80 3.94 -4.87
CA LEU A 212 -16.99 5.16 -4.74
C LEU A 212 -16.13 5.39 -5.98
N TRP A 213 -15.45 4.37 -6.50
CA TRP A 213 -14.50 4.55 -7.61
C TRP A 213 -15.17 4.91 -8.94
N ARG A 214 -16.51 4.79 -9.02
CA ARG A 214 -17.31 5.16 -10.19
C ARG A 214 -17.94 6.54 -10.06
N ALA A 215 -17.83 7.18 -8.90
CA ALA A 215 -18.43 8.49 -8.68
C ALA A 215 -17.65 9.59 -9.42
N ASP A 216 -18.37 10.45 -10.14
CA ASP A 216 -17.77 11.45 -11.03
C ASP A 216 -16.80 12.40 -10.31
N TRP A 217 -17.13 12.81 -9.09
CA TRP A 217 -16.29 13.71 -8.30
C TRP A 217 -14.95 13.09 -7.90
N VAL A 218 -14.83 11.75 -7.87
CA VAL A 218 -13.62 11.08 -7.40
C VAL A 218 -12.45 11.29 -8.35
N ALA A 219 -12.69 11.33 -9.66
CA ALA A 219 -11.66 11.57 -10.67
C ALA A 219 -10.96 12.93 -10.51
N GLU A 220 -11.70 13.95 -10.06
CA GLU A 220 -11.17 15.30 -9.80
C GLU A 220 -10.63 15.48 -8.38
N SER A 221 -10.89 14.49 -7.51
CA SER A 221 -10.50 14.53 -6.11
C SER A 221 -9.05 14.08 -5.92
N PRO A 222 -8.49 14.26 -4.72
CA PRO A 222 -7.20 13.65 -4.36
C PRO A 222 -7.13 12.12 -4.53
N LEU A 223 -8.28 11.46 -4.70
CA LEU A 223 -8.38 10.02 -4.94
C LEU A 223 -8.36 9.65 -6.43
N GLY A 224 -8.32 10.62 -7.36
CA GLY A 224 -8.47 10.38 -8.81
C GLY A 224 -7.46 9.40 -9.40
N ALA A 225 -6.27 9.29 -8.82
CA ALA A 225 -5.27 8.31 -9.23
C ALA A 225 -5.70 6.85 -8.96
N ILE A 226 -6.66 6.61 -8.06
CA ILE A 226 -7.13 5.26 -7.71
C ILE A 226 -7.99 4.67 -8.84
N PRO A 227 -9.12 5.29 -9.26
CA PRO A 227 -9.91 4.79 -10.39
C PRO A 227 -9.10 4.56 -11.67
N ASP A 228 -8.17 5.48 -12.00
CA ASP A 228 -7.28 5.33 -13.16
C ASP A 228 -6.45 4.03 -13.08
N ARG A 229 -5.88 3.74 -11.91
CA ARG A 229 -5.10 2.51 -11.68
C ARG A 229 -5.98 1.26 -11.71
N LEU A 230 -7.17 1.33 -11.13
CA LEU A 230 -8.13 0.22 -11.14
C LEU A 230 -8.57 -0.14 -12.57
N GLY A 231 -8.85 0.85 -13.41
CA GLY A 231 -9.16 0.62 -14.83
C GLY A 231 -8.04 -0.10 -15.59
N HIS A 232 -6.77 0.17 -15.25
CA HIS A 232 -5.62 -0.55 -15.81
C HIS A 232 -5.50 -1.99 -15.30
N LEU A 233 -5.91 -2.27 -14.05
CA LEU A 233 -5.90 -3.63 -13.51
C LEU A 233 -6.93 -4.51 -14.23
N ASP A 234 -8.16 -4.03 -14.38
CA ASP A 234 -9.26 -4.76 -15.03
C ASP A 234 -8.93 -5.11 -16.50
N ALA A 235 -8.42 -4.14 -17.26
CA ALA A 235 -8.04 -4.34 -18.66
C ALA A 235 -6.92 -5.39 -18.81
N ARG A 236 -6.03 -5.47 -17.82
CA ARG A 236 -4.88 -6.37 -17.84
C ARG A 236 -5.26 -7.78 -17.39
N GLU A 237 -6.16 -7.94 -16.42
CA GLU A 237 -6.76 -9.23 -16.09
C GLU A 237 -7.54 -9.82 -17.27
N GLU A 238 -8.26 -8.98 -18.02
CA GLU A 238 -8.95 -9.43 -19.23
C GLU A 238 -7.95 -9.87 -20.32
N HIS A 239 -6.77 -9.25 -20.39
CA HIS A 239 -5.70 -9.69 -21.30
C HIS A 239 -5.08 -11.03 -20.89
N GLU A 240 -4.88 -11.25 -19.60
CA GLU A 240 -4.41 -12.54 -19.06
C GLU A 240 -5.45 -13.65 -19.26
N ARG A 241 -6.74 -13.40 -18.94
CA ARG A 241 -7.84 -14.35 -19.24
C ARG A 241 -7.91 -14.74 -20.72
N ARG A 242 -7.65 -13.80 -21.64
CA ARG A 242 -7.59 -14.07 -23.09
C ARG A 242 -6.31 -14.85 -23.49
N ARG A 243 -5.19 -14.63 -22.81
CA ARG A 243 -3.95 -15.42 -23.03
C ARG A 243 -4.12 -16.85 -22.53
N ASP A 244 -4.62 -17.05 -21.31
CA ASP A 244 -4.85 -18.38 -20.75
C ASP A 244 -5.85 -19.20 -21.59
N ALA A 245 -6.88 -18.53 -22.14
CA ALA A 245 -7.80 -19.15 -23.11
C ALA A 245 -7.15 -19.46 -24.47
N SER A 246 -6.05 -18.79 -24.81
CA SER A 246 -5.25 -19.05 -26.02
C SER A 246 -4.17 -20.11 -25.82
N GLU A 247 -3.72 -20.37 -24.58
CA GLU A 247 -2.72 -21.40 -24.26
C GLU A 247 -3.26 -22.84 -24.40
N ASP A 248 -4.58 -23.02 -24.50
CA ASP A 248 -5.20 -24.31 -24.90
C ASP A 248 -4.99 -24.64 -26.41
N ARG A 249 -4.32 -23.77 -27.16
CA ARG A 249 -3.71 -24.09 -28.46
C ARG A 249 -2.19 -23.98 -28.35
N GLY A 250 -1.59 -25.10 -27.94
CA GLY A 250 -0.15 -25.39 -27.85
C GLY A 250 0.81 -24.28 -28.30
N CYS A 251 1.48 -23.68 -27.32
CA CYS A 251 2.56 -22.73 -27.55
C CYS A 251 3.80 -23.47 -28.09
N VAL A 252 4.16 -23.16 -29.33
CA VAL A 252 5.47 -23.49 -29.89
C VAL A 252 6.51 -22.66 -29.17
N ALA A 253 7.53 -23.30 -28.59
CA ALA A 253 8.67 -22.63 -27.97
C ALA A 253 9.32 -21.66 -28.98
N SER A 254 9.24 -20.37 -28.71
CA SER A 254 10.03 -19.37 -29.42
C SER A 254 11.41 -19.30 -28.77
N ASP A 255 12.43 -19.75 -29.51
CA ASP A 255 13.85 -19.55 -29.21
C ASP A 255 14.18 -18.06 -29.43
N ASP A 256 13.89 -17.23 -28.43
CA ASP A 256 14.14 -15.78 -28.51
C ASP A 256 15.43 -15.44 -27.77
N ARG A 257 16.58 -15.81 -28.37
CA ARG A 257 17.94 -15.43 -27.93
C ARG A 257 18.26 -13.94 -28.12
N ALA A 258 17.25 -13.07 -28.15
CA ALA A 258 17.38 -11.63 -28.34
C ALA A 258 16.98 -10.80 -27.11
N THR A 259 16.56 -11.43 -26.01
CA THR A 259 16.32 -10.76 -24.72
C THR A 259 17.47 -11.04 -23.74
N PRO A 260 17.98 -10.02 -23.01
CA PRO A 260 19.11 -10.17 -22.09
C PRO A 260 18.79 -11.12 -20.91
N CYS A 261 17.52 -11.14 -20.47
CA CYS A 261 17.01 -12.10 -19.51
C CYS A 261 16.16 -13.18 -20.21
N TRP A 262 16.23 -14.42 -19.70
CA TRP A 262 15.43 -15.53 -20.22
C TRP A 262 14.65 -16.23 -19.11
N THR A 263 13.63 -16.98 -19.52
CA THR A 263 12.71 -17.66 -18.58
C THR A 263 12.99 -19.16 -18.54
N ILE A 264 13.06 -19.70 -17.33
CA ILE A 264 13.15 -21.14 -17.05
C ILE A 264 11.78 -21.59 -16.55
N GLN A 265 11.32 -22.72 -17.07
CA GLN A 265 10.03 -23.34 -16.74
C GLN A 265 10.25 -24.68 -16.05
N GLY A 266 9.46 -24.97 -15.01
CA GLY A 266 9.48 -26.24 -14.30
C GLY A 266 10.38 -26.23 -13.08
N ALA A 267 9.89 -26.83 -11.99
CA ALA A 267 10.55 -26.82 -10.69
C ALA A 267 11.96 -27.46 -10.73
N GLU A 268 12.13 -28.56 -11.47
CA GLU A 268 13.42 -29.24 -11.57
C GLU A 268 14.48 -28.39 -12.28
N ASN A 269 14.12 -27.77 -13.41
CA ASN A 269 15.03 -26.91 -14.17
C ASN A 269 15.44 -25.66 -13.38
N VAL A 270 14.49 -25.04 -12.66
CA VAL A 270 14.78 -23.90 -11.77
C VAL A 270 15.69 -24.31 -10.61
N VAL A 271 15.48 -25.51 -10.08
CA VAL A 271 16.31 -26.07 -9.01
C VAL A 271 17.73 -26.31 -9.50
N GLU A 272 17.89 -26.94 -10.68
CA GLU A 272 19.16 -27.24 -11.31
C GLU A 272 19.95 -25.97 -11.64
N HIS A 273 19.31 -24.98 -12.28
CA HIS A 273 19.97 -23.73 -12.59
C HIS A 273 20.38 -22.94 -11.33
N GLY A 274 19.59 -23.06 -10.25
CA GLY A 274 19.98 -22.52 -8.95
C GLY A 274 21.22 -23.19 -8.35
N TYR A 275 21.44 -24.48 -8.61
CA TYR A 275 22.67 -25.15 -8.20
C TYR A 275 23.86 -24.70 -9.05
N GLU A 276 23.68 -24.54 -10.36
CA GLU A 276 24.72 -24.01 -11.25
C GLU A 276 25.21 -22.63 -10.79
N LEU A 277 24.29 -21.72 -10.44
CA LEU A 277 24.65 -20.41 -9.91
C LEU A 277 25.44 -20.48 -8.60
N ALA A 278 25.09 -21.41 -7.70
CA ALA A 278 25.81 -21.59 -6.45
C ALA A 278 27.16 -22.29 -6.62
N ASP A 279 27.28 -23.18 -7.60
CA ASP A 279 28.53 -23.87 -7.95
C ASP A 279 29.52 -22.93 -8.64
N ASP A 280 29.01 -22.06 -9.51
CA ASP A 280 29.82 -21.11 -10.29
C ASP A 280 30.18 -19.84 -9.50
N ALA A 281 29.55 -19.58 -8.36
CA ALA A 281 29.86 -18.42 -7.52
C ALA A 281 31.31 -18.48 -7.02
N THR A 282 32.00 -17.34 -7.11
CA THR A 282 33.43 -17.18 -6.84
C THR A 282 33.76 -16.13 -5.78
N GLU A 283 32.95 -15.09 -5.63
CA GLU A 283 33.16 -14.01 -4.65
C GLU A 283 32.03 -13.98 -3.62
N GLU A 284 30.78 -13.87 -4.07
CA GLU A 284 29.63 -13.76 -3.18
C GLU A 284 28.41 -14.52 -3.71
N LEU A 285 27.65 -15.11 -2.79
CA LEU A 285 26.40 -15.79 -3.08
C LEU A 285 25.31 -15.32 -2.14
N VAL A 286 24.32 -14.62 -2.68
CA VAL A 286 23.16 -14.13 -1.93
C VAL A 286 21.94 -14.95 -2.28
N VAL A 287 21.28 -15.48 -1.25
CA VAL A 287 20.07 -16.29 -1.42
C VAL A 287 18.98 -15.83 -0.46
N THR A 288 17.74 -15.70 -0.97
CA THR A 288 16.56 -15.51 -0.12
C THR A 288 15.72 -16.78 -0.10
N VAL A 289 15.24 -17.18 1.08
CA VAL A 289 14.38 -18.35 1.28
C VAL A 289 13.14 -17.93 2.08
N PRO A 290 11.96 -17.85 1.47
CA PRO A 290 10.76 -17.38 2.16
C PRO A 290 10.21 -18.41 3.14
N ASP A 291 10.19 -19.69 2.76
CA ASP A 291 9.60 -20.79 3.55
C ASP A 291 10.51 -22.03 3.64
N ASP A 292 10.23 -22.89 4.62
CA ASP A 292 10.95 -24.14 4.89
C ASP A 292 10.68 -25.22 3.82
N GLY A 293 9.52 -25.19 3.17
CA GLY A 293 9.16 -26.11 2.08
C GLY A 293 10.06 -25.97 0.85
N MET A 294 10.67 -24.81 0.65
CA MET A 294 11.67 -24.56 -0.40
C MET A 294 13.10 -24.97 -0.01
N LEU A 295 13.33 -25.32 1.26
CA LEU A 295 14.65 -25.64 1.79
C LEU A 295 14.95 -27.14 1.65
N ARG A 296 15.65 -27.51 0.57
CA ARG A 296 16.11 -28.89 0.32
C ARG A 296 17.53 -29.10 0.83
N GLY A 297 17.83 -30.30 1.33
CA GLY A 297 19.17 -30.64 1.84
C GLY A 297 20.31 -30.40 0.85
N ARG A 298 20.06 -30.59 -0.46
CA ARG A 298 21.06 -30.29 -1.51
C ARG A 298 21.41 -28.80 -1.63
N TYR A 299 20.51 -27.88 -1.28
CA TYR A 299 20.87 -26.45 -1.24
C TYR A 299 21.90 -26.16 -0.15
N LEU A 300 21.67 -26.72 1.04
CA LEU A 300 22.59 -26.57 2.17
C LEU A 300 23.97 -27.16 1.86
N GLU A 301 24.03 -28.32 1.20
CA GLU A 301 25.29 -28.93 0.76
C GLU A 301 26.07 -28.02 -0.20
N ARG A 302 25.37 -27.39 -1.15
CA ARG A 302 25.97 -26.51 -2.16
C ARG A 302 26.43 -25.18 -1.58
N TRP A 303 25.66 -24.59 -0.68
CA TRP A 303 26.06 -23.37 0.04
C TRP A 303 27.24 -23.64 0.94
N ARG A 304 27.27 -24.78 1.65
CA ARG A 304 28.46 -25.19 2.41
C ARG A 304 29.67 -25.37 1.50
N ALA A 305 29.50 -26.00 0.34
CA ALA A 305 30.58 -26.13 -0.63
C ALA A 305 31.06 -24.76 -1.17
N ALA A 306 30.20 -23.74 -1.25
CA ALA A 306 30.60 -22.39 -1.61
C ALA A 306 31.40 -21.71 -0.49
N VAL A 307 30.94 -21.82 0.76
CA VAL A 307 31.69 -21.37 1.94
C VAL A 307 33.07 -22.05 2.02
N ASP A 308 33.13 -23.37 1.79
CA ASP A 308 34.38 -24.13 1.80
C ASP A 308 35.36 -23.68 0.69
N ARG A 309 34.86 -23.07 -0.40
CA ARG A 309 35.67 -22.44 -1.45
C ARG A 309 36.12 -21.02 -1.10
N GLY A 310 35.64 -20.45 0.01
CA GLY A 310 35.91 -19.08 0.42
C GLY A 310 34.95 -18.05 -0.20
N VAL A 311 33.78 -18.45 -0.66
CA VAL A 311 32.72 -17.55 -1.14
C VAL A 311 31.93 -17.01 0.05
N ASP A 312 31.66 -15.70 0.07
CA ASP A 312 30.80 -15.10 1.08
C ASP A 312 29.34 -15.43 0.81
N VAL A 313 28.76 -16.31 1.64
CA VAL A 313 27.38 -16.77 1.47
C VAL A 313 26.44 -16.03 2.41
N TYR A 314 25.50 -15.28 1.84
CA TYR A 314 24.46 -14.56 2.56
C TYR A 314 23.11 -15.26 2.37
N VAL A 315 22.44 -15.59 3.48
CA VAL A 315 21.12 -16.22 3.45
C VAL A 315 20.11 -15.39 4.22
N GLY A 316 19.08 -14.91 3.51
CA GLY A 316 17.97 -14.15 4.09
C GLY A 316 16.71 -15.00 4.19
N SER A 317 16.12 -15.11 5.39
CA SER A 317 14.77 -15.70 5.57
C SER A 317 13.94 -15.05 6.67
N ARG A 318 12.64 -14.85 6.42
CA ARG A 318 11.65 -14.44 7.44
C ARG A 318 11.29 -15.58 8.39
N SER A 319 11.49 -16.83 7.99
CA SER A 319 11.24 -18.00 8.84
C SER A 319 12.39 -18.24 9.80
N GLU A 320 12.11 -18.16 11.11
CA GLU A 320 13.09 -18.49 12.16
C GLU A 320 13.64 -19.91 12.00
N GLN A 321 12.77 -20.86 11.67
CA GLN A 321 13.13 -22.26 11.45
C GLN A 321 14.12 -22.44 10.30
N VAL A 322 13.94 -21.70 9.19
CA VAL A 322 14.90 -21.68 8.09
C VAL A 322 16.24 -21.12 8.57
N ARG A 323 16.24 -20.01 9.31
CA ARG A 323 17.48 -19.39 9.82
C ARG A 323 18.25 -20.32 10.75
N GLU A 324 17.59 -20.99 11.68
CA GLU A 324 18.22 -21.96 12.58
C GLU A 324 18.81 -23.16 11.81
N THR A 325 18.05 -23.68 10.84
CA THR A 325 18.48 -24.82 10.01
C THR A 325 19.73 -24.47 9.20
N VAL A 326 19.77 -23.28 8.59
CA VAL A 326 20.92 -22.83 7.79
C VAL A 326 22.14 -22.59 8.70
N ARG A 327 21.98 -21.94 9.86
CA ARG A 327 23.10 -21.75 10.81
C ARG A 327 23.69 -23.07 11.28
N ALA A 328 22.86 -24.08 11.50
CA ALA A 328 23.30 -25.41 11.91
C ALA A 328 24.02 -26.17 10.78
N ALA A 329 23.54 -26.06 9.54
CA ALA A 329 24.06 -26.82 8.41
C ALA A 329 25.23 -26.15 7.68
N VAL A 330 25.29 -24.80 7.71
CA VAL A 330 26.27 -23.97 7.00
C VAL A 330 26.81 -22.90 7.96
N PRO A 331 27.72 -23.26 8.89
CA PRO A 331 28.17 -22.36 9.96
C PRO A 331 28.90 -21.10 9.50
N GLY A 332 29.50 -21.12 8.30
CA GLY A 332 30.18 -19.96 7.71
C GLY A 332 29.27 -19.09 6.82
N ALA A 333 27.98 -19.37 6.74
CA ALA A 333 27.04 -18.50 6.05
C ALA A 333 26.53 -17.38 6.98
N ILE A 334 26.42 -16.18 6.44
CA ILE A 334 25.85 -15.02 7.14
C ILE A 334 24.33 -15.12 7.02
N VAL A 335 23.68 -15.53 8.10
CA VAL A 335 22.22 -15.74 8.14
C VAL A 335 21.53 -14.54 8.77
N CYS A 336 20.77 -13.80 7.96
CA CYS A 336 20.02 -12.64 8.39
C CYS A 336 18.50 -12.90 8.33
N GLU A 337 17.79 -12.27 9.25
CA GLU A 337 16.38 -12.00 9.03
C GLU A 337 16.31 -10.81 8.06
N PRO A 338 15.64 -10.94 6.89
CA PRO A 338 15.39 -9.82 6.02
C PRO A 338 14.54 -8.84 6.81
N ARG A 339 15.19 -7.81 7.37
CA ARG A 339 14.51 -6.57 7.71
C ARG A 339 13.86 -6.06 6.42
N LEU A 340 12.85 -5.19 6.54
CA LEU A 340 12.11 -4.55 5.42
C LEU A 340 13.01 -3.98 4.28
N ASP A 341 14.30 -3.88 4.57
CA ASP A 341 15.42 -3.40 3.77
C ASP A 341 15.90 -4.38 2.68
N TRP A 342 15.61 -5.69 2.81
CA TRP A 342 16.04 -6.71 1.86
C TRP A 342 14.90 -7.09 0.92
N LEU A 343 14.91 -6.47 -0.27
CA LEU A 343 14.00 -6.72 -1.39
C LEU A 343 12.53 -6.83 -0.96
N ASN A 344 11.85 -5.69 -1.06
CA ASN A 344 10.39 -5.58 -1.06
C ASN A 344 9.77 -6.29 -2.28
N PHE A 345 9.93 -7.60 -2.36
CA PHE A 345 9.03 -8.43 -3.14
C PHE A 345 7.94 -8.89 -2.18
N PRO A 346 6.68 -8.49 -2.38
CA PRO A 346 5.57 -9.02 -1.59
C PRO A 346 5.52 -10.52 -1.82
N THR A 347 6.08 -11.30 -0.89
CA THR A 347 6.29 -12.75 -1.00
C THR A 347 5.00 -13.54 -0.90
N ASP A 348 3.91 -12.88 -0.51
CA ASP A 348 2.82 -13.61 0.13
C ASP A 348 1.65 -13.86 -0.81
N ARG A 349 1.57 -13.18 -1.98
CA ARG A 349 0.49 -13.44 -2.96
C ARG A 349 0.84 -13.28 -4.45
N VAL A 350 2.05 -12.86 -4.80
CA VAL A 350 2.63 -13.21 -6.10
C VAL A 350 3.79 -14.11 -5.73
N GLY A 351 3.61 -15.42 -5.80
CA GLY A 351 4.63 -16.34 -5.30
C GLY A 351 5.95 -16.10 -6.02
N HIS A 352 6.82 -15.33 -5.40
CA HIS A 352 8.17 -15.01 -5.84
C HIS A 352 9.06 -15.63 -4.78
N GLY A 353 9.38 -16.91 -5.00
CA GLY A 353 9.81 -17.87 -3.99
C GLY A 353 11.31 -17.93 -3.73
N ARG A 354 12.16 -17.22 -4.51
CA ARG A 354 13.61 -17.26 -4.27
C ARG A 354 14.35 -16.22 -5.10
N LEU A 355 15.27 -15.49 -4.49
CA LEU A 355 16.35 -14.83 -5.21
C LEU A 355 17.63 -15.65 -5.04
N VAL A 356 18.36 -15.84 -6.13
CA VAL A 356 19.77 -16.25 -6.11
C VAL A 356 20.55 -15.19 -6.87
N PHE A 357 21.57 -14.61 -6.26
CA PHE A 357 22.41 -13.59 -6.85
C PHE A 357 23.88 -13.93 -6.58
N ALA A 358 24.64 -14.18 -7.64
CA ALA A 358 26.02 -14.61 -7.57
C ALA A 358 26.95 -13.59 -8.22
N ASP A 359 28.04 -13.27 -7.53
CA ASP A 359 29.17 -12.44 -7.98
C ASP A 359 28.77 -11.07 -8.58
N ARG A 360 27.59 -10.55 -8.22
CA ARG A 360 26.97 -9.35 -8.81
C ARG A 360 26.82 -9.37 -10.33
N GLU A 361 26.89 -10.53 -10.93
CA GLU A 361 26.87 -10.69 -12.40
C GLU A 361 25.80 -11.66 -12.86
N ARG A 362 25.27 -12.51 -11.96
CA ARG A 362 24.30 -13.54 -12.34
C ARG A 362 23.16 -13.53 -11.34
N ALA A 363 21.94 -13.44 -11.85
CA ALA A 363 20.75 -13.32 -11.03
C ALA A 363 19.68 -14.29 -11.48
N MET A 364 18.97 -14.90 -10.54
CA MET A 364 17.78 -15.67 -10.80
C MET A 364 16.70 -15.31 -9.78
N LEU A 365 15.56 -14.84 -10.29
CA LEU A 365 14.34 -14.60 -9.53
C LEU A 365 13.33 -15.70 -9.83
N VAL A 366 13.01 -16.51 -8.83
CA VAL A 366 12.07 -17.62 -8.92
C VAL A 366 10.67 -17.14 -8.57
N SER A 367 9.69 -17.51 -9.38
CA SER A 367 8.28 -17.43 -9.06
C SER A 367 7.63 -18.82 -8.97
N VAL A 368 6.80 -19.01 -7.96
CA VAL A 368 5.93 -20.17 -7.77
C VAL A 368 4.51 -19.63 -7.85
N ALA A 369 3.84 -19.83 -8.98
CA ALA A 369 2.42 -19.47 -9.07
C ALA A 369 1.62 -20.44 -8.20
N ASP A 370 0.76 -19.88 -7.36
CA ASP A 370 -0.12 -20.68 -6.51
C ASP A 370 -1.16 -21.41 -7.37
N ARG A 371 -1.69 -22.51 -6.83
CA ARG A 371 -2.63 -23.39 -7.56
C ARG A 371 -3.77 -22.56 -8.17
N GLY A 372 -3.94 -22.67 -9.49
CA GLY A 372 -5.21 -22.26 -10.11
C GLY A 372 -6.38 -23.05 -9.52
N VAL A 373 -7.61 -22.74 -9.97
CA VAL A 373 -8.90 -23.31 -9.50
C VAL A 373 -8.96 -24.85 -9.46
N ASP A 374 -7.98 -25.52 -10.08
CA ASP A 374 -7.83 -26.97 -10.11
C ASP A 374 -6.86 -27.48 -9.03
N ALA A 375 -7.39 -27.99 -7.93
CA ALA A 375 -6.64 -28.43 -6.75
C ALA A 375 -5.70 -29.63 -6.98
N THR A 376 -5.72 -30.23 -8.18
CA THR A 376 -4.89 -31.38 -8.57
C THR A 376 -3.66 -31.02 -9.40
N ALA A 377 -3.48 -29.76 -9.81
CA ALA A 377 -2.31 -29.32 -10.57
C ALA A 377 -1.09 -29.09 -9.64
N GLU A 378 0.09 -29.54 -10.07
CA GLU A 378 1.35 -29.18 -9.43
C GLU A 378 1.61 -27.67 -9.57
N PRO A 379 2.17 -27.00 -8.54
CA PRO A 379 2.46 -25.58 -8.59
C PRO A 379 3.41 -25.28 -9.76
N ARG A 380 3.06 -24.27 -10.57
CA ARG A 380 3.86 -23.87 -11.72
C ARG A 380 5.03 -23.02 -11.23
N THR A 381 6.21 -23.63 -11.17
CA THR A 381 7.47 -22.93 -10.88
C THR A 381 8.08 -22.40 -12.17
N MET A 382 8.41 -21.11 -12.18
CA MET A 382 9.14 -20.43 -13.25
C MET A 382 10.27 -19.62 -12.63
N ALA A 383 11.28 -19.28 -13.42
CA ALA A 383 12.30 -18.33 -12.99
C ALA A 383 12.69 -17.42 -14.14
N ILE A 384 12.98 -16.16 -13.83
CA ILE A 384 13.64 -15.24 -14.75
C ILE A 384 15.10 -15.19 -14.31
N THR A 385 16.01 -15.43 -15.25
CA THR A 385 17.45 -15.39 -14.99
C THR A 385 18.13 -14.46 -15.98
N GLY A 386 19.24 -13.87 -15.54
CA GLY A 386 20.01 -12.87 -16.26
C GLY A 386 21.50 -13.03 -15.96
N THR A 387 22.36 -12.63 -16.90
CA THR A 387 23.82 -12.74 -16.76
C THR A 387 24.52 -11.54 -17.39
N GLY A 388 25.53 -11.02 -16.71
CA GLY A 388 26.34 -9.87 -17.11
C GLY A 388 25.83 -8.55 -16.55
N GLY A 389 26.72 -7.56 -16.43
CA GLY A 389 26.39 -6.24 -15.88
C GLY A 389 25.41 -5.41 -16.73
N ASP A 390 25.28 -5.73 -18.02
CA ASP A 390 24.34 -5.09 -18.94
C ASP A 390 22.94 -5.73 -18.91
N ASP A 391 22.76 -6.84 -18.18
CA ASP A 391 21.46 -7.46 -18.01
C ASP A 391 20.57 -6.59 -17.09
N PRO A 392 19.34 -6.23 -17.50
CA PRO A 392 18.48 -5.34 -16.73
C PRO A 392 18.13 -5.88 -15.33
N LEU A 393 17.99 -7.20 -15.15
CA LEU A 393 17.71 -7.81 -13.86
C LEU A 393 18.94 -7.72 -12.95
N VAL A 394 20.12 -8.04 -13.49
CA VAL A 394 21.38 -7.93 -12.76
C VAL A 394 21.68 -6.48 -12.37
N ALA A 395 21.52 -5.53 -13.29
CA ALA A 395 21.73 -4.11 -13.03
C ALA A 395 20.82 -3.57 -11.92
N LEU A 396 19.52 -3.93 -11.95
CA LEU A 396 18.56 -3.54 -10.93
C LEU A 396 18.89 -4.14 -9.56
N LEU A 397 19.29 -5.42 -9.53
CA LEU A 397 19.70 -6.08 -8.29
C LEU A 397 21.01 -5.50 -7.74
N ARG A 398 21.98 -5.15 -8.58
CA ARG A 398 23.21 -4.46 -8.15
C ARG A 398 22.90 -3.11 -7.50
N GLU A 399 22.04 -2.31 -8.12
CA GLU A 399 21.69 -0.98 -7.60
C GLU A 399 20.99 -1.09 -6.24
N HIS A 400 20.12 -2.09 -6.07
CA HIS A 400 19.37 -2.26 -4.83
C HIS A 400 20.12 -3.03 -3.75
N LEU A 401 20.82 -4.11 -4.07
CA LEU A 401 21.48 -4.99 -3.10
C LEU A 401 22.94 -4.61 -2.82
N GLY A 402 23.68 -4.09 -3.81
CA GLY A 402 25.10 -3.81 -3.69
C GLY A 402 25.47 -3.00 -2.45
N PRO A 403 24.90 -1.78 -2.26
CA PRO A 403 25.18 -0.95 -1.08
C PRO A 403 24.78 -1.57 0.27
N ARG A 404 24.02 -2.67 0.28
CA ARG A 404 23.61 -3.39 1.50
C ARG A 404 24.53 -4.56 1.80
N LEU A 405 24.98 -5.26 0.76
CA LEU A 405 25.97 -6.32 0.88
C LEU A 405 27.29 -5.74 1.37
N ASP A 406 27.69 -4.58 0.85
CA ASP A 406 28.91 -3.88 1.30
C ASP A 406 28.88 -3.59 2.81
N ARG A 407 27.75 -3.11 3.35
CA ARG A 407 27.57 -2.87 4.79
C ARG A 407 27.62 -4.14 5.65
N LEU A 408 27.14 -5.27 5.13
CA LEU A 408 27.17 -6.53 5.87
C LEU A 408 28.57 -7.14 5.86
N ALA A 409 29.28 -7.03 4.74
CA ALA A 409 30.69 -7.39 4.65
C ALA A 409 31.53 -6.58 5.64
N GLU A 410 31.28 -5.26 5.74
CA GLU A 410 31.94 -4.37 6.70
C GLU A 410 31.69 -4.78 8.16
N ASN A 411 30.42 -5.03 8.54
CA ASN A 411 30.06 -5.45 9.90
C ASN A 411 30.62 -6.84 10.26
N HIS A 412 30.71 -7.75 9.29
CA HIS A 412 31.28 -9.08 9.52
C HIS A 412 32.81 -9.06 9.63
N CYS A 413 33.49 -8.14 8.94
CA CYS A 413 34.93 -7.93 9.10
C CYS A 413 35.29 -7.39 10.51
N ASP A 414 34.42 -6.60 11.13
CA ASP A 414 34.63 -6.07 12.48
C ASP A 414 34.48 -7.14 13.57
N ASP A 415 33.47 -8.02 13.47
CA ASP A 415 33.27 -9.16 14.38
C ASP A 415 34.43 -10.18 14.31
N GLY A 416 35.16 -10.23 13.18
CA GLY A 416 36.33 -11.08 12.98
C GLY A 416 37.63 -10.57 13.62
N MET A 417 37.66 -9.32 14.12
CA MET A 417 38.84 -8.70 14.73
C MET A 417 38.72 -8.40 16.23
N GLU A 418 37.71 -8.90 16.94
CA GLU A 418 37.68 -8.84 18.40
C GLU A 418 38.38 -10.04 19.05
N THR A 419 39.72 -10.07 18.96
CA THR A 419 40.52 -10.64 20.04
C THR A 419 40.83 -9.56 21.07
N GLY A 420 39.92 -9.43 22.05
CA GLY A 420 40.13 -8.90 23.40
C GLY A 420 40.43 -7.40 23.54
N ASP A 421 39.46 -6.64 24.03
CA ASP A 421 39.54 -5.93 25.32
C ASP A 421 38.17 -5.33 25.68
N GLU A 422 37.83 -5.28 26.98
CA GLU A 422 36.60 -4.69 27.50
C GLU A 422 36.57 -3.16 27.31
N GLY A 423 35.45 -2.56 26.90
CA GLY A 423 35.26 -1.10 27.09
C GLY A 423 34.18 -0.36 26.30
N THR A 424 32.93 -0.40 26.77
CA THR A 424 32.08 0.79 27.05
C THR A 424 32.10 2.01 26.07
N THR A 425 31.08 2.05 25.16
CA THR A 425 30.16 3.22 24.87
C THR A 425 30.65 4.37 23.95
N PRO A 426 29.77 5.24 23.37
CA PRO A 426 28.60 5.07 22.47
C PRO A 426 28.73 5.83 21.12
N LEU A 427 27.81 5.58 20.19
CA LEU A 427 27.60 6.32 18.92
C LEU A 427 27.22 7.81 19.14
N PRO A 428 27.67 8.75 18.28
CA PRO A 428 27.23 10.13 18.32
C PRO A 428 25.93 10.37 17.52
N LEU A 429 25.26 11.44 17.93
CA LEU A 429 23.99 12.04 17.50
C LEU A 429 23.76 12.17 15.99
#